data_AF-A0A2I1EXE2-F1
#
_entry.id   AF-A0A2I1EXE2-F1
#
_cell.length_a   1.000
_cell.length_b   1.000
_cell.length_c   1.000
_cell.angle_alpha   90.00
_cell.angle_beta   90.00
_cell.angle_gamma   90.00
#
_symmetry.space_group_name_H-M   'P 1'
#
loop_
_entity.id
_entity.type
_entity.pdbx_description
1 polymer ?
#
loop_
_entity_poly.entity_id
_entity_poly.type
_entity_poly.pdbx_seq_one_letter_code
_entity_poly.pdbx_strand_id
1 'polypeptide(L)'
;MANLIRGNCTYIIKNILFSISDGKNNHLHIPRCNSWGGQLIKETDLETAIVCTKGGYRKDTIIVKYLLDYYSNNALKSSNWMFTVAKAIPILYEYNLEFYVKELFQKPCFGASEVYLDQSKIRDSDMNKSNHKDVHALNVNLGLIK
;
A
#
# COMPACT_ATOMS: atom_id res chain seq x y z
N MET A 1 -12.10 3.95 -12.49
CA MET A 1 -11.25 4.66 -11.51
C MET A 1 -10.34 5.71 -12.18
N ALA A 2 -9.50 5.38 -13.16
CA ALA A 2 -8.62 6.34 -13.86
C ALA A 2 -9.22 7.71 -14.24
N ASN A 3 -10.43 7.80 -14.81
CA ASN A 3 -11.04 9.10 -15.16
C ASN A 3 -11.39 9.95 -13.93
N LEU A 4 -11.81 9.30 -12.83
CA LEU A 4 -12.08 9.97 -11.55
C LEU A 4 -10.78 10.53 -10.96
N ILE A 5 -9.67 9.81 -11.12
CA ILE A 5 -8.34 10.24 -10.68
C ILE A 5 -7.91 11.47 -11.47
N ARG A 6 -7.96 11.40 -12.81
CA ARG A 6 -7.59 12.53 -13.70
C ARG A 6 -8.48 13.76 -13.48
N GLY A 7 -9.75 13.55 -13.14
CA GLY A 7 -10.69 14.62 -12.81
C GLY A 7 -10.62 15.09 -11.35
N ASN A 8 -9.65 14.62 -10.55
CA ASN A 8 -9.50 14.94 -9.14
C ASN A 8 -10.79 14.76 -8.30
N CYS A 9 -11.58 13.73 -8.61
CA CYS A 9 -12.88 13.46 -7.98
C CYS A 9 -12.72 12.83 -6.58
N THR A 10 -12.00 13.49 -5.69
CA THR A 10 -11.56 12.99 -4.36
C THR A 10 -12.70 12.43 -3.52
N TYR A 11 -13.84 13.11 -3.46
CA TYR A 11 -15.01 12.69 -2.68
C TYR A 11 -15.60 11.37 -3.21
N ILE A 12 -15.77 11.28 -4.53
CA ILE A 12 -16.31 10.07 -5.17
C ILE A 12 -15.34 8.90 -4.97
N ILE A 13 -14.04 9.13 -5.14
CA ILE A 13 -13.02 8.10 -4.91
C ILE A 13 -13.03 7.63 -3.46
N LYS A 14 -13.05 8.56 -2.49
CA LYS A 14 -13.14 8.21 -1.07
C LYS A 14 -14.35 7.34 -0.79
N ASN A 15 -15.51 7.68 -1.33
CA ASN A 15 -16.71 6.87 -1.17
C ASN A 15 -16.54 5.50 -1.84
N ILE A 16 -16.05 5.40 -3.07
CA ILE A 16 -15.85 4.09 -3.71
C ILE A 16 -14.92 3.18 -2.87
N LEU A 17 -13.87 3.73 -2.27
CA LEU A 17 -12.88 2.96 -1.52
C LEU A 17 -13.32 2.64 -0.08
N PHE A 18 -14.09 3.52 0.55
CA PHE A 18 -14.38 3.46 1.99
C PHE A 18 -15.87 3.52 2.34
N SER A 19 -16.79 3.42 1.38
CA SER A 19 -18.22 3.35 1.67
C SER A 19 -18.50 2.11 2.52
N ILE A 20 -18.96 2.33 3.73
CA ILE A 20 -19.47 1.27 4.60
C ILE A 20 -20.92 1.04 4.18
N SER A 21 -21.23 -0.17 3.70
CA SER A 21 -22.61 -0.63 3.57
C SER A 21 -22.83 -1.75 4.59
N ASP A 22 -23.70 -1.51 5.56
CA ASP A 22 -24.27 -2.50 6.47
C ASP A 22 -23.26 -3.48 7.12
N GLY A 23 -22.15 -2.94 7.63
CA GLY A 23 -21.14 -3.72 8.36
C GLY A 23 -20.30 -4.67 7.50
N LYS A 24 -20.44 -4.62 6.17
CA LYS A 24 -19.60 -5.41 5.23
C LYS A 24 -18.70 -4.48 4.43
N ASN A 25 -17.39 -4.71 4.55
CA ASN A 25 -16.40 -4.12 3.65
C ASN A 25 -16.53 -4.76 2.27
N ASN A 26 -17.41 -4.20 1.45
CA ASN A 26 -17.51 -4.55 0.05
C ASN A 26 -16.33 -3.88 -0.65
N HIS A 27 -15.37 -4.67 -1.14
CA HIS A 27 -14.24 -4.18 -1.93
C HIS A 27 -14.75 -3.69 -3.29
N LEU A 28 -15.52 -2.60 -3.31
CA LEU A 28 -16.21 -2.07 -4.49
C LEU A 28 -15.23 -1.71 -5.61
N HIS A 29 -13.95 -1.55 -5.25
CA HIS A 29 -12.86 -1.37 -6.18
C HIS A 29 -11.84 -2.51 -6.07
N ILE A 30 -11.44 -3.06 -7.22
CA ILE A 30 -10.42 -4.11 -7.36
C ILE A 30 -9.27 -3.54 -8.21
N PRO A 31 -8.00 -3.71 -7.78
CA PRO A 31 -6.85 -3.25 -8.56
C PRO A 31 -6.84 -3.84 -9.98
N ARG A 32 -6.54 -3.00 -10.96
CA ARG A 32 -6.30 -3.44 -12.34
C ARG A 32 -4.94 -4.12 -12.40
N CYS A 33 -4.91 -5.45 -12.41
CA CYS A 33 -3.66 -6.21 -12.34
C CYS A 33 -3.15 -6.61 -13.74
N ASN A 34 -3.99 -7.23 -14.58
CA ASN A 34 -3.57 -7.80 -15.86
C ASN A 34 -4.68 -7.60 -16.91
N SER A 35 -4.33 -7.38 -18.18
CA SER A 35 -5.29 -7.65 -19.28
C SER A 35 -5.28 -9.14 -19.58
N TRP A 36 -6.45 -9.76 -19.65
CA TRP A 36 -6.60 -11.10 -20.20
C TRP A 36 -6.11 -11.07 -21.66
N GLY A 37 -5.10 -11.89 -21.99
CA GLY A 37 -4.56 -11.99 -23.35
C GLY A 37 -3.16 -11.41 -23.60
N GLY A 38 -2.36 -11.14 -22.57
CA GLY A 38 -0.92 -10.84 -22.74
C GLY A 38 -0.58 -9.46 -23.33
N GLN A 39 -1.58 -8.58 -23.50
CA GLN A 39 -1.35 -7.20 -23.91
C GLN A 39 -0.73 -6.33 -22.80
N LEU A 40 -0.04 -5.27 -23.21
CA LEU A 40 0.79 -4.41 -22.37
C LEU A 40 0.14 -4.04 -21.03
N ILE A 41 1.00 -4.11 -20.01
CA ILE A 41 0.82 -3.62 -18.64
C ILE A 41 0.02 -2.31 -18.66
N LYS A 42 -1.28 -2.38 -18.32
CA LYS A 42 -2.07 -1.17 -18.09
C LYS A 42 -1.54 -0.52 -16.81
N GLU A 43 -1.30 0.79 -16.86
CA GLU A 43 -1.04 1.58 -15.65
C GLU A 43 -2.13 1.30 -14.63
N THR A 44 -1.71 0.92 -13.42
CA THR A 44 -2.59 0.72 -12.28
C THR A 44 -3.22 2.05 -11.87
N ASP A 45 -4.34 2.01 -11.16
CA ASP A 45 -4.95 3.23 -10.64
C ASP A 45 -4.01 3.98 -9.69
N LEU A 46 -3.15 3.27 -8.94
CA LEU A 46 -2.16 3.91 -8.07
C LEU A 46 -1.06 4.61 -8.87
N GLU A 47 -0.56 3.99 -9.94
CA GLU A 47 0.40 4.62 -10.87
C GLU A 47 -0.19 5.87 -11.51
N THR A 48 -1.42 5.79 -12.04
CA THR A 48 -2.10 6.95 -12.60
C THR A 48 -2.25 8.07 -11.58
N ALA A 49 -2.59 7.74 -10.32
CA ALA A 49 -2.73 8.73 -9.25
C ALA A 49 -1.40 9.41 -8.91
N ILE A 50 -0.30 8.66 -8.87
CA ILE A 50 1.04 9.21 -8.62
C ILE A 50 1.46 10.14 -9.77
N VAL A 51 1.26 9.71 -11.02
CA VAL A 51 1.59 10.56 -12.19
C VAL A 51 0.80 11.87 -12.17
N CYS A 52 -0.47 11.82 -11.76
CA CYS A 52 -1.32 13.01 -11.62
C CYS A 52 -0.87 14.01 -10.55
N THR A 53 0.08 13.67 -9.66
CA THR A 53 0.62 14.63 -8.68
C THR A 53 1.68 15.56 -9.26
N LYS A 54 2.08 15.36 -10.51
CA LYS A 54 3.04 16.22 -11.20
C LYS A 54 2.50 17.65 -11.28
N GLY A 55 3.15 18.58 -10.57
CA GLY A 55 2.68 19.96 -10.41
C GLY A 55 2.56 20.41 -8.94
N GLY A 56 2.63 19.48 -7.99
CA GLY A 56 2.96 19.76 -6.58
C GLY A 56 1.82 20.22 -5.68
N TYR A 57 0.55 20.15 -6.09
CA TYR A 57 -0.56 20.50 -5.19
C TYR A 57 -0.87 19.36 -4.22
N ARG A 58 -0.95 19.66 -2.92
CA ARG A 58 -1.32 18.68 -1.87
C ARG A 58 -2.67 17.99 -2.12
N LYS A 59 -3.60 18.63 -2.85
CA LYS A 59 -4.87 18.02 -3.23
C LYS A 59 -4.69 16.85 -4.20
N ASP A 60 -3.61 16.84 -4.98
CA ASP A 60 -3.37 15.80 -5.98
C ASP A 60 -2.83 14.54 -5.31
N THR A 61 -2.16 14.67 -4.16
CA THR A 61 -1.60 13.54 -3.40
C THR A 61 -2.63 12.84 -2.51
N ILE A 62 -3.81 13.44 -2.25
CA ILE A 62 -4.83 12.83 -1.38
C ILE A 62 -5.38 11.53 -1.97
N ILE A 63 -5.51 11.48 -3.30
CA ILE A 63 -5.97 10.30 -4.03
C ILE A 63 -4.94 9.18 -3.92
N VAL A 64 -3.64 9.52 -3.99
CA VAL A 64 -2.54 8.57 -3.75
C VAL A 64 -2.67 7.97 -2.35
N LYS A 65 -2.88 8.80 -1.32
CA LYS A 65 -3.08 8.31 0.06
C LYS A 65 -4.27 7.36 0.16
N TYR A 66 -5.42 7.74 -0.38
CA TYR A 66 -6.61 6.89 -0.34
C TYR A 66 -6.40 5.53 -1.01
N LEU A 67 -5.81 5.51 -2.21
CA LEU A 67 -5.54 4.26 -2.92
C LEU A 67 -4.48 3.42 -2.20
N LEU A 68 -3.42 4.06 -1.69
CA LEU A 68 -2.34 3.36 -1.00
C LEU A 68 -2.83 2.74 0.32
N ASP A 69 -3.60 3.47 1.12
CA ASP A 69 -4.23 2.94 2.34
C ASP A 69 -5.19 1.80 2.02
N TYR A 70 -6.05 1.98 1.02
CA TYR A 70 -7.00 0.95 0.61
C TYR A 70 -6.31 -0.31 0.11
N TYR A 71 -5.28 -0.20 -0.75
CA TYR A 71 -4.60 -1.38 -1.28
C TYR A 71 -3.70 -2.08 -0.26
N SER A 72 -2.95 -1.32 0.55
CA SER A 72 -2.09 -1.89 1.60
C SER A 72 -2.89 -2.63 2.67
N ASN A 73 -4.03 -2.07 3.10
CA ASN A 73 -4.92 -2.72 4.07
C ASN A 73 -5.55 -4.02 3.52
N ASN A 74 -5.56 -4.20 2.20
CA ASN A 74 -6.10 -5.39 1.53
C ASN A 74 -5.01 -6.29 0.95
N ALA A 75 -3.74 -5.93 1.08
CA ALA A 75 -2.62 -6.64 0.46
C ALA A 75 -2.46 -8.09 0.94
N LEU A 76 -2.86 -8.37 2.20
CA LEU A 76 -2.84 -9.73 2.75
C LEU A 76 -4.00 -10.61 2.26
N LYS A 77 -5.01 -10.04 1.59
CA LYS A 77 -6.18 -10.80 1.10
C LYS A 77 -5.90 -11.53 -0.21
N SER A 78 -5.06 -10.96 -1.08
CA SER A 78 -4.52 -11.68 -2.25
C SER A 78 -3.27 -11.03 -2.81
N SER A 79 -2.43 -11.84 -3.48
CA SER A 79 -1.17 -11.41 -4.09
C SER A 79 -1.32 -10.27 -5.10
N ASN A 80 -2.46 -10.15 -5.75
CA ASN A 80 -2.76 -9.09 -6.72
C ASN A 80 -2.76 -7.68 -6.10
N TRP A 81 -3.25 -7.56 -4.87
CA TRP A 81 -3.24 -6.30 -4.12
C TRP A 81 -1.82 -5.95 -3.71
N MET A 82 -1.09 -6.91 -3.16
CA MET A 82 0.31 -6.72 -2.79
C MET A 82 1.18 -6.36 -3.99
N PHE A 83 0.97 -6.99 -5.14
CA PHE A 83 1.70 -6.68 -6.37
C PHE A 83 1.48 -5.22 -6.81
N THR A 84 0.23 -4.74 -6.74
CA THR A 84 -0.11 -3.34 -7.05
C THR A 84 0.64 -2.37 -6.13
N VAL A 85 0.70 -2.69 -4.83
CA VAL A 85 1.36 -1.85 -3.84
C VAL A 85 2.88 -1.88 -4.02
N ALA A 86 3.48 -3.06 -4.17
CA ALA A 86 4.93 -3.22 -4.35
C ALA A 86 5.43 -2.53 -5.62
N LYS A 87 4.67 -2.62 -6.72
CA LYS A 87 5.00 -1.97 -8.00
C LYS A 87 5.02 -0.44 -7.90
N ALA A 88 4.24 0.15 -7.01
CA ALA A 88 4.18 1.60 -6.83
C ALA A 88 5.36 2.18 -6.03
N ILE A 89 6.08 1.37 -5.23
CA ILE A 89 7.19 1.84 -4.38
C ILE A 89 8.26 2.62 -5.16
N PRO A 90 8.85 2.12 -6.25
CA PRO A 90 9.86 2.89 -7.01
C PRO A 90 9.29 4.19 -7.57
N ILE A 91 8.03 4.18 -8.03
CA ILE A 91 7.37 5.33 -8.65
C ILE A 91 7.10 6.42 -7.60
N LEU A 92 6.79 6.05 -6.35
CA LEU A 92 6.66 7.02 -5.26
C LEU A 92 7.98 7.79 -5.03
N TYR A 93 9.13 7.14 -5.14
CA TYR A 93 10.43 7.84 -5.05
C TYR A 93 10.66 8.78 -6.23
N GLU A 94 10.34 8.34 -7.46
CA GLU A 94 10.50 9.17 -8.66
C GLU A 94 9.68 10.48 -8.61
N TYR A 95 8.57 10.48 -7.87
CA TYR A 95 7.66 11.63 -7.74
C TYR A 95 7.84 12.42 -6.44
N ASN A 96 8.92 12.20 -5.68
CA ASN A 96 9.19 12.85 -4.38
C ASN A 96 8.06 12.64 -3.35
N LEU A 97 7.53 11.41 -3.32
CA LEU A 97 6.48 10.96 -2.40
C LEU A 97 7.01 9.94 -1.39
N GLU A 98 8.29 10.02 -1.03
CA GLU A 98 8.95 9.08 -0.10
C GLU A 98 8.31 9.03 1.30
N PHE A 99 7.59 10.07 1.69
CA PHE A 99 6.75 10.07 2.89
C PHE A 99 5.75 8.90 2.90
N TYR A 100 5.09 8.63 1.76
CA TYR A 100 4.14 7.52 1.66
C TYR A 100 4.82 6.17 1.72
N VAL A 101 6.07 6.06 1.25
CA VAL A 101 6.85 4.82 1.36
C VAL A 101 7.18 4.53 2.84
N LYS A 102 7.53 5.55 3.62
CA LYS A 102 7.74 5.42 5.08
C LYS A 102 6.47 4.96 5.79
N GLU A 103 5.31 5.57 5.51
CA GLU A 103 4.02 5.12 6.06
C GLU A 103 3.70 3.68 5.62
N LEU A 104 3.99 3.33 4.37
CA LEU A 104 3.70 2.02 3.81
C LEU A 104 4.49 0.89 4.50
N PHE A 105 5.78 1.10 4.79
CA PHE A 105 6.60 0.12 5.48
C PHE A 105 6.20 -0.12 6.94
N GLN A 106 5.35 0.73 7.51
CA GLN A 106 4.76 0.53 8.84
C GLN A 106 3.44 -0.24 8.80
N LYS A 107 2.86 -0.47 7.61
CA LYS A 107 1.60 -1.24 7.47
C LYS A 107 1.84 -2.73 7.67
N PRO A 108 0.88 -3.51 8.20
CA PRO A 108 1.02 -4.97 8.39
C PRO A 108 1.40 -5.78 7.14
N CYS A 109 1.14 -5.26 5.94
CA CYS A 109 1.56 -5.91 4.70
C CYS A 109 3.06 -5.82 4.40
N PHE A 110 3.80 -4.96 5.10
CA PHE A 110 5.27 -4.81 5.00
C PHE A 110 6.00 -4.82 6.35
N GLY A 111 5.36 -4.34 7.42
CA GLY A 111 5.82 -4.47 8.80
C GLY A 111 5.72 -5.91 9.29
N ALA A 112 6.26 -6.20 10.47
CA ALA A 112 6.21 -7.53 11.05
C ALA A 112 4.77 -8.05 11.11
N SER A 113 4.47 -8.96 10.19
CA SER A 113 3.43 -9.95 10.42
C SER A 113 3.92 -10.76 11.61
N GLU A 114 3.16 -10.78 12.71
CA GLU A 114 3.31 -11.87 13.68
C GLU A 114 3.10 -13.16 12.89
N VAL A 115 4.20 -13.81 12.52
CA VAL A 115 4.15 -15.17 12.03
C VAL A 115 3.84 -15.97 13.27
N TYR A 116 2.61 -16.50 13.37
CA TYR A 116 2.28 -17.50 14.36
C TYR A 116 3.09 -18.75 14.04
N LEU A 117 4.31 -18.78 14.55
CA LEU A 117 5.15 -19.95 14.48
C LEU A 117 4.59 -20.94 15.50
N ASP A 118 4.19 -22.12 15.02
CA ASP A 118 3.85 -23.24 15.88
C ASP A 118 5.01 -23.48 16.86
N GLN A 119 4.79 -23.12 18.12
CA GLN A 119 5.83 -23.14 19.15
C GLN A 119 6.40 -24.55 19.34
N SER A 120 5.64 -25.59 18.99
CA SER A 120 6.13 -26.98 19.03
C SER A 120 7.26 -27.28 18.02
N LYS A 121 7.47 -26.38 17.04
CA LYS A 121 8.52 -26.50 16.02
C LYS A 121 9.71 -25.57 16.24
N ILE A 122 9.70 -24.77 17.31
CA ILE A 122 10.75 -23.82 17.65
C ILE A 122 11.58 -24.41 18.80
N ARG A 123 12.92 -24.37 18.72
CA ARG A 123 13.77 -24.80 19.85
C ARG A 123 13.66 -23.80 20.99
N ASP A 124 13.64 -24.29 22.24
CA ASP A 124 13.60 -23.46 23.46
C ASP A 124 14.70 -22.38 23.50
N SER A 125 15.86 -22.62 22.87
CA SER A 125 16.95 -21.65 22.78
C SER A 125 16.61 -20.41 21.96
N ASP A 126 15.70 -20.53 20.99
CA ASP A 126 15.36 -19.45 20.05
C ASP A 126 14.26 -18.53 20.63
N MET A 127 13.44 -19.06 21.55
CA MET A 127 12.37 -18.33 22.26
C MET A 127 12.91 -17.24 23.21
N ASN A 128 14.07 -17.46 23.82
CA ASN A 128 14.67 -16.50 24.77
C ASN A 128 15.23 -15.23 24.10
N LYS A 129 15.26 -15.16 22.77
CA LYS A 129 15.79 -14.01 22.00
C LYS A 129 14.71 -13.14 21.36
N SER A 130 13.46 -13.62 21.27
CA SER A 130 12.43 -13.04 20.40
C SER A 130 11.40 -12.15 21.12
N ASN A 131 11.19 -12.31 22.42
CA ASN A 131 9.94 -11.82 23.04
C ASN A 131 9.95 -10.34 23.49
N HIS A 132 11.04 -9.59 23.28
CA HIS A 132 11.18 -8.21 23.75
C HIS A 132 11.81 -7.25 22.73
N LYS A 133 11.75 -7.56 21.43
CA LYS A 133 12.20 -6.61 20.40
C LYS A 133 11.10 -6.40 19.38
N ASP A 134 10.63 -5.16 19.27
CA ASP A 134 9.86 -4.71 18.12
C ASP A 134 10.73 -4.89 16.88
N VAL A 135 10.44 -5.94 16.10
CA VAL A 135 11.12 -6.19 14.83
C VAL A 135 10.39 -5.41 13.76
N HIS A 136 10.88 -4.22 13.44
CA HIS A 136 10.44 -3.51 12.24
C HIS A 136 11.16 -4.08 11.01
N ALA A 137 10.44 -4.20 9.88
CA ALA A 137 11.05 -4.63 8.61
C ALA A 137 12.19 -3.70 8.16
N LEU A 138 12.16 -2.44 8.59
CA LEU A 138 13.22 -1.47 8.41
C LEU A 138 13.40 -0.65 9.70
N ASN A 139 14.60 -0.64 10.26
CA ASN A 139 15.01 0.33 11.27
C ASN A 139 15.59 1.56 10.54
N VAL A 140 14.75 2.56 10.26
CA VAL A 140 15.17 3.76 9.52
C VAL A 140 15.92 4.68 10.48
N ASN A 141 17.25 4.69 10.37
CA ASN A 141 18.09 5.62 11.09
C ASN A 141 17.94 7.02 10.45
N LEU A 142 17.25 7.95 11.11
CA LEU A 142 16.97 9.31 10.61
C LEU A 142 18.24 10.21 10.55
N GLY A 143 19.42 9.65 10.68
CA GLY A 143 20.71 10.34 10.83
C GLY A 143 21.30 11.00 9.57
N LEU A 144 20.52 11.22 8.50
CA LEU A 144 20.98 11.98 7.33
C LEU A 144 19.86 12.89 6.81
N ILE A 145 19.49 13.88 7.62
CA ILE A 145 19.00 15.15 7.11
C ILE A 145 20.25 16.05 7.06
N LYS A 146 20.78 16.27 5.86
CA LYS A 146 21.80 17.31 5.57
C LYS A 146 21.14 18.42 4.79
#